data_AF-A0A369MM49-F1
#
_entry.id   AF-A0A369MM49-F1
#
_cell.length_a   1.000
_cell.length_b   1.000
_cell.length_c   1.000
_cell.angle_alpha   90.00
_cell.angle_beta   90.00
_cell.angle_gamma   90.00
#
_symmetry.space_group_name_H-M   'P 1'
#
loop_
_entity.id
_entity.type
_entity.pdbx_description
1 polymer ?
#
loop_
_entity_poly.entity_id
_entity_poly.type
_entity_poly.pdbx_seq_one_letter_code
_entity_poly.pdbx_strand_id
1 'polypeptide(L)'
;MVRRFLITLAAFAVVGACVFAVGIAADPATGIRAVEVDSPCPAVGCASGSCHGFDDVPEPDGVHEMACPEAGCASVECHAWDTLATRYHQASDASLNLWILAPVALVVGLVLIVRKG
;
A
#
# COMPACT_ATOMS: atom_id res chain seq x y z
N MET A 1 -10.56 34.99 -5.75
CA MET A 1 -10.34 33.52 -5.83
C MET A 1 -9.06 33.08 -5.13
N VAL A 2 -7.89 33.61 -5.47
CA VAL A 2 -6.58 33.20 -4.90
C VAL A 2 -6.53 33.27 -3.37
N ARG A 3 -6.97 34.37 -2.76
CA ARG A 3 -6.99 34.52 -1.29
C ARG A 3 -7.80 33.43 -0.60
N ARG A 4 -8.99 33.08 -1.12
CA ARG A 4 -9.82 32.03 -0.54
C ARG A 4 -9.13 30.67 -0.67
N PHE A 5 -8.58 30.36 -1.85
CA PHE A 5 -7.83 29.13 -2.09
C PHE A 5 -6.62 28.97 -1.16
N LEU A 6 -5.84 30.04 -0.96
CA LEU A 6 -4.70 30.03 -0.04
C LEU A 6 -5.15 29.82 1.41
N ILE A 7 -6.26 30.44 1.82
CA ILE A 7 -6.83 30.23 3.16
C ILE A 7 -7.28 28.77 3.33
N THR A 8 -7.95 28.18 2.32
CA THR A 8 -8.39 26.78 2.40
C THR A 8 -7.20 25.82 2.46
N LEU A 9 -6.15 26.06 1.67
CA LEU A 9 -4.95 25.24 1.66
C LEU A 9 -4.20 25.33 2.98
N ALA A 10 -4.06 26.54 3.54
CA ALA A 10 -3.47 26.75 4.85
C ALA A 10 -4.28 26.06 5.96
N ALA A 11 -5.61 26.16 5.93
CA ALA A 11 -6.47 25.48 6.89
C ALA A 11 -6.32 23.95 6.80
N PHE A 12 -6.28 23.40 5.60
CA PHE A 12 -6.09 21.96 5.38
C PHE A 12 -4.71 21.50 5.88
N ALA A 13 -3.65 22.25 5.59
CA ALA A 13 -2.31 21.96 6.06
C ALA A 13 -2.20 22.00 7.59
N VAL A 14 -2.83 22.99 8.25
CA VAL A 14 -2.86 23.10 9.72
C VAL A 14 -3.61 21.92 10.33
N VAL A 15 -4.81 21.60 9.84
CA VAL A 15 -5.59 20.46 10.36
C VAL A 15 -4.83 19.15 10.14
N GLY A 16 -4.27 18.95 8.94
CA GLY A 16 -3.47 17.77 8.63
C GLY A 16 -2.24 17.63 9.54
N ALA A 17 -1.52 18.72 9.78
CA ALA A 17 -0.38 18.74 10.69
C ALA A 17 -0.78 18.40 12.14
N CYS A 18 -1.91 18.94 12.63
CA CYS A 18 -2.42 18.61 13.95
C CYS A 18 -2.80 17.13 14.08
N VAL A 19 -3.53 16.58 13.10
CA VAL A 19 -3.91 15.15 13.09
C VAL A 19 -2.67 14.26 13.04
N PHE A 20 -1.70 14.61 12.20
CA PHE A 20 -0.44 13.88 12.08
C PHE A 20 0.37 13.91 13.39
N ALA A 21 0.50 15.09 14.02
CA ALA A 21 1.20 15.22 15.29
C ALA A 21 0.53 14.41 16.42
N VAL A 22 -0.81 14.42 16.48
CA VAL A 22 -1.57 13.59 17.42
C VAL A 22 -1.36 12.10 17.12
N GLY A 23 -1.36 11.70 15.85
CA GLY A 23 -1.07 10.34 15.42
C GLY A 23 0.29 9.85 15.90
N ILE A 24 1.35 10.63 15.67
CA ILE A 24 2.71 10.30 16.15
C ILE A 24 2.76 10.21 17.67
N ALA A 25 2.11 11.13 18.38
CA ALA A 25 2.12 11.13 19.84
C ALA A 25 1.37 9.92 20.43
N ALA A 26 0.30 9.46 19.76
CA ALA A 26 -0.49 8.30 20.17
C ALA A 26 0.18 6.98 19.80
N ASP A 27 0.79 6.91 18.62
CA ASP A 27 1.55 5.76 18.14
C ASP A 27 2.79 6.24 17.37
N PRO A 28 4.00 6.14 17.97
CA PRO A 28 5.23 6.59 17.33
C PRO A 28 5.58 5.78 16.07
N ALA A 29 4.98 4.59 15.87
CA ALA A 29 5.16 3.81 14.65
C ALA A 29 4.53 4.48 13.42
N THR A 30 3.59 5.42 13.60
CA THR A 30 2.95 6.17 12.51
C THR A 30 3.78 7.34 11.98
N GLY A 31 4.93 7.62 12.59
CA GLY A 31 5.84 8.68 12.15
C GLY A 31 6.47 8.40 10.78
N ILE A 32 6.77 9.47 10.03
CA ILE A 32 7.56 9.37 8.81
C ILE A 32 9.01 9.09 9.22
N ARG A 33 9.48 7.88 8.95
CA ARG A 33 10.83 7.40 9.22
C ARG A 33 11.46 6.85 7.94
N ALA A 34 12.77 7.00 7.80
CA ALA A 34 13.49 6.32 6.74
C ALA A 34 13.38 4.80 6.94
N VAL A 35 13.24 4.08 5.82
CA VAL A 35 13.30 2.61 5.82
C VAL A 35 14.78 2.24 5.79
N GLU A 36 15.29 1.78 6.93
CA GLU A 36 16.65 1.23 7.06
C GLU A 36 16.60 -0.30 7.07
N VAL A 37 17.75 -0.96 6.89
CA VAL A 37 17.86 -2.43 6.74
C VAL A 37 17.27 -3.18 7.94
N ASP A 38 17.29 -2.55 9.10
CA ASP A 38 16.83 -3.00 10.41
C ASP A 38 15.46 -2.43 10.81
N SER A 39 14.76 -1.76 9.89
CA SER A 39 13.40 -1.30 10.15
C SER A 39 12.41 -2.49 10.28
N PRO A 40 11.53 -2.48 11.31
CA PRO A 40 10.56 -3.54 11.48
C PRO A 40 9.46 -3.47 10.40
N CYS A 41 9.06 -4.62 9.89
CA CYS A 41 7.97 -4.76 8.94
C CYS A 41 6.63 -4.35 9.62
N PRO A 42 5.87 -3.39 9.06
CA PRO A 42 4.65 -2.86 9.68
C PRO A 42 3.54 -3.91 9.93
N ALA A 43 3.57 -5.05 9.23
CA ALA A 43 2.56 -6.10 9.35
C ALA A 43 2.76 -7.04 10.56
N VAL A 44 4.00 -7.21 11.04
CA VAL A 44 4.36 -8.25 12.03
C VAL A 44 5.44 -7.85 13.05
N GLY A 45 6.02 -6.65 12.96
CA GLY A 45 6.87 -6.08 14.01
C GLY A 45 8.29 -6.66 14.12
N CYS A 46 8.76 -7.41 13.14
CA CYS A 46 10.12 -7.94 13.09
C CYS A 46 10.90 -7.33 11.91
N ALA A 47 12.22 -7.21 12.06
CA ALA A 47 13.10 -6.62 11.06
C ALA A 47 13.80 -7.74 10.28
N SER A 48 13.87 -7.60 8.95
CA SER A 48 14.49 -8.52 7.99
C SER A 48 13.69 -9.79 7.62
N GLY A 49 14.19 -10.51 6.60
CA GLY A 49 13.62 -11.75 6.04
C GLY A 49 13.38 -12.89 7.03
N SER A 50 13.60 -12.70 8.33
CA SER A 50 13.16 -13.62 9.38
C SER A 50 11.63 -13.59 9.63
N CYS A 51 10.91 -12.55 9.19
CA CYS A 51 9.46 -12.45 9.39
C CYS A 51 8.63 -13.20 8.35
N HIS A 52 9.11 -13.16 7.11
CA HIS A 52 8.46 -13.66 5.90
C HIS A 52 9.53 -14.02 4.87
N GLY A 53 10.58 -14.70 5.31
CA GLY A 53 11.53 -15.28 4.39
C GLY A 53 10.77 -16.27 3.55
N PHE A 54 10.75 -16.07 2.24
CA PHE A 54 10.25 -17.08 1.31
C PHE A 54 11.00 -18.41 1.47
N ASP A 55 12.12 -18.40 2.18
CA ASP A 55 12.90 -19.56 2.63
C ASP A 55 12.07 -20.62 3.40
N ASP A 56 11.01 -20.21 4.12
CA ASP A 56 10.08 -21.13 4.79
C ASP A 56 8.86 -21.52 3.92
N VAL A 57 8.71 -20.92 2.73
CA VAL A 57 7.65 -21.28 1.78
C VAL A 57 8.13 -22.50 1.00
N PRO A 58 7.55 -23.69 1.17
CA PRO A 58 8.08 -24.92 0.59
C PRO A 58 8.04 -24.87 -0.93
N GLU A 59 9.20 -25.00 -1.60
CA GLU A 59 9.25 -25.08 -3.05
C GLU A 59 8.33 -26.21 -3.59
N PRO A 60 7.79 -26.06 -4.81
CA PRO A 60 6.98 -27.11 -5.42
C PRO A 60 7.82 -28.39 -5.58
N ASP A 61 7.51 -29.40 -4.77
CA ASP A 61 8.20 -30.68 -4.72
C ASP A 61 7.43 -31.80 -5.47
N GLY A 62 6.27 -31.47 -6.04
CA GLY A 62 5.36 -32.41 -6.70
C GLY A 62 4.64 -33.38 -5.75
N VAL A 63 4.81 -33.23 -4.44
CA VAL A 63 4.20 -34.08 -3.39
C VAL A 63 3.24 -33.27 -2.50
N HIS A 64 3.59 -32.03 -2.19
CA HIS A 64 2.83 -31.09 -1.37
C HIS A 64 2.36 -29.88 -2.19
N GLU A 65 1.71 -30.15 -3.34
CA GLU A 65 1.11 -29.11 -4.18
C GLU A 65 -0.08 -28.44 -3.48
N MET A 66 -0.09 -27.10 -3.48
CA MET A 66 -1.20 -26.31 -2.97
C MET A 66 -2.19 -26.03 -4.10
N ALA A 67 -3.46 -26.38 -3.93
CA ALA A 67 -4.51 -26.03 -4.87
C ALA A 67 -5.02 -24.60 -4.58
N CYS A 68 -5.15 -23.78 -5.62
CA CYS A 68 -5.77 -22.47 -5.49
C CYS A 68 -7.28 -22.64 -5.27
N PRO A 69 -7.86 -22.23 -4.12
CA PRO A 69 -9.27 -22.45 -3.85
C PRO A 69 -10.21 -21.69 -4.79
N GLU A 70 -9.75 -20.55 -5.33
CA GLU A 70 -10.55 -19.72 -6.24
C GLU A 70 -10.51 -20.22 -7.69
N ALA A 71 -9.35 -20.70 -8.14
CA ALA A 71 -9.12 -21.10 -9.54
C ALA A 71 -9.13 -22.63 -9.76
N GLY A 72 -9.04 -23.43 -8.69
CA GLY A 72 -9.11 -24.90 -8.71
C GLY A 72 -7.88 -25.63 -9.28
N CYS A 73 -6.87 -24.89 -9.75
CA CYS A 73 -5.63 -25.39 -10.33
C CYS A 73 -4.50 -25.55 -9.29
N ALA A 74 -3.50 -26.35 -9.63
CA ALA A 74 -2.28 -26.47 -8.82
C ALA A 74 -1.48 -25.15 -8.83
N SER A 75 -0.71 -24.89 -7.77
CA SER A 75 0.00 -23.61 -7.58
C SER A 75 1.04 -23.35 -8.68
N VAL A 76 1.62 -24.41 -9.25
CA VAL A 76 2.56 -24.38 -10.38
C VAL A 76 1.89 -24.12 -11.73
N GLU A 77 0.61 -24.48 -11.89
CA GLU A 77 -0.12 -24.36 -13.16
C GLU A 77 -0.70 -22.95 -13.35
N CYS A 78 -1.07 -22.29 -12.26
CA CYS A 78 -1.78 -21.01 -12.29
C CYS A 78 -0.91 -19.78 -12.04
N HIS A 79 0.43 -19.91 -12.07
CA HIS A 79 1.36 -18.84 -11.70
C HIS A 79 1.14 -18.27 -10.29
N ALA A 80 0.38 -18.97 -9.45
CA ALA A 80 0.09 -18.55 -8.09
C ALA A 80 1.38 -18.56 -7.25
N TRP A 81 2.24 -19.56 -7.49
CA TRP A 81 3.56 -19.64 -6.89
C TRP A 81 4.44 -18.45 -7.26
N ASP A 82 4.54 -18.15 -8.56
CA ASP A 82 5.38 -17.06 -9.07
C ASP A 82 4.88 -15.69 -8.59
N THR A 83 3.56 -15.51 -8.52
CA THR A 83 2.91 -14.32 -7.94
C THR A 83 3.22 -14.18 -6.45
N LEU A 84 3.17 -15.27 -5.69
CA LEU A 84 3.48 -15.27 -4.26
C LEU A 84 4.94 -14.89 -4.03
N ALA A 85 5.88 -15.54 -4.73
CA ALA A 85 7.32 -15.33 -4.57
C ALA A 85 7.79 -13.95 -5.07
N THR A 86 7.23 -13.45 -6.18
CA THR A 86 7.79 -12.27 -6.85
C THR A 86 6.93 -11.01 -6.73
N ARG A 87 5.62 -11.14 -6.46
CA ARG A 87 4.66 -10.02 -6.54
C ARG A 87 3.82 -9.80 -5.28
N TYR A 88 3.89 -10.69 -4.28
CA TYR A 88 3.10 -10.54 -3.03
C TYR A 88 3.32 -9.21 -2.29
N HIS A 89 4.52 -8.65 -2.39
CA HIS A 89 4.89 -7.35 -1.79
C HIS A 89 4.66 -6.14 -2.71
N GLN A 90 4.15 -6.36 -3.93
CA GLN A 90 3.84 -5.30 -4.87
C GLN A 90 2.33 -5.15 -5.01
N ALA A 91 1.83 -3.92 -4.89
CA ALA A 91 0.44 -3.64 -5.21
C ALA A 91 0.17 -4.04 -6.67
N SER A 92 -0.94 -4.72 -6.92
CA SER A 92 -1.39 -5.01 -8.28
C SER A 92 -1.51 -3.70 -9.06
N ASP A 93 -0.98 -3.67 -10.29
CA ASP A 93 -1.11 -2.50 -11.17
C ASP A 93 -2.58 -2.10 -11.36
N ALA A 94 -3.48 -3.09 -11.38
CA ALA A 94 -4.92 -2.86 -11.43
C ALA A 94 -5.45 -2.20 -10.15
N SER A 95 -4.99 -2.62 -8.97
CA SER A 95 -5.43 -2.04 -7.70
C SER A 95 -4.88 -0.61 -7.52
N LEU A 96 -3.63 -0.36 -7.93
CA LEU A 96 -3.03 0.97 -7.92
C LEU A 96 -3.81 1.93 -8.84
N ASN A 97 -4.13 1.50 -10.05
CA ASN A 97 -4.88 2.29 -11.01
C ASN A 97 -6.31 2.58 -10.53
N LEU A 98 -7.00 1.57 -9.99
CA LEU A 98 -8.41 1.69 -9.59
C LEU A 98 -8.60 2.45 -8.28
N TRP A 99 -7.78 2.18 -7.27
CA TRP A 99 -8.02 2.68 -5.91
C TRP A 99 -7.26 3.96 -5.60
N ILE A 100 -6.18 4.26 -6.32
CA ILE A 100 -5.38 5.47 -6.08
C ILE A 100 -5.50 6.44 -7.26
N LEU A 101 -5.13 6.01 -8.48
CA LEU A 101 -5.06 6.94 -9.61
C LEU A 101 -6.45 7.41 -10.08
N ALA A 102 -7.44 6.51 -10.17
CA ALA A 102 -8.78 6.88 -10.62
C ALA A 102 -9.49 7.91 -9.69
N PRO A 103 -9.48 7.76 -8.35
CA PRO A 103 -10.05 8.78 -7.46
C PRO A 103 -9.32 10.12 -7.53
N VAL A 104 -7.98 10.11 -7.64
CA VAL A 104 -7.19 11.34 -7.81
C VAL A 104 -7.57 12.05 -9.11
N ALA A 105 -7.63 11.31 -10.22
CA ALA A 105 -8.03 11.85 -11.52
C ALA A 105 -9.46 12.40 -11.49
N LEU A 106 -10.40 11.71 -10.83
CA LEU A 106 -11.78 12.16 -10.66
C LEU A 106 -11.85 13.48 -9.89
N VAL A 107 -11.16 13.59 -8.74
CA VAL A 107 -11.15 14.81 -7.93
C VAL A 107 -10.54 15.98 -8.72
N VAL A 108 -9.42 15.76 -9.41
CA VAL A 108 -8.79 16.79 -10.27
C VAL A 108 -9.76 17.22 -11.37
N GLY A 109 -10.42 16.29 -12.04
CA GLY A 109 -11.42 16.57 -13.07
C GLY A 109 -12.59 17.42 -12.56
N LEU A 110 -13.16 17.04 -11.42
CA LEU A 110 -14.25 17.78 -10.79
C LEU A 110 -13.84 19.21 -10.40
N VAL A 111 -12.64 19.38 -9.84
CA VAL A 111 -12.09 20.70 -9.49
C VAL A 111 -11.94 21.57 -10.74
N LEU A 112 -11.47 21.01 -11.86
CA LEU A 112 -11.33 21.75 -13.12
C LEU A 112 -12.69 22.16 -13.70
N ILE A 113 -13.70 21.29 -13.63
CA ILE A 113 -15.07 21.59 -14.09
C ILE A 113 -15.66 22.74 -13.26
N VAL A 114 -15.62 22.63 -11.93
CA VAL A 114 -16.15 23.66 -11.01
C VAL A 114 -15.44 25.00 -11.16
N ARG A 115 -14.14 25.00 -11.49
CA ARG A 115 -13.36 26.24 -11.69
C ARG A 115 -13.58 26.91 -13.04
N LYS A 116 -14.11 26.20 -14.04
CA LYS A 116 -14.37 26.73 -15.40
C LYS A 116 -15.79 27.28 -15.56
N GLY A 117 -16.72 26.88 -14.69
CA GLY A 117 -18.09 27.41 -14.61
C GLY A 117 -18.24 28.64 -13.74
#